data_AF-A0A1U7J190-F1
#
_entry.id   AF-A0A1U7J190-F1
#
_cell.length_a   1.000
_cell.length_b   1.000
_cell.length_c   1.000
_cell.angle_alpha   90.00
_cell.angle_beta   90.00
_cell.angle_gamma   90.00
#
_symmetry.space_group_name_H-M   'P 1'
#
loop_
_entity.id
_entity.type
_entity.pdbx_description
1 polymer ?
#
loop_
_entity_poly.entity_id
_entity_poly.type
_entity_poly.pdbx_seq_one_letter_code
_entity_poly.pdbx_strand_id
1 'polypeptide(L)'
;MRSYVALDDQNHPQEVGVIFTAAALAGLPQDGTELLLPLPFQAESTAIDHIALDWRPHGHPPEPIYGDAHFDIHAYTISPEEREAITAQGADLEKAYKTPAPEYIPAGYVMAPDSAEPRMGAHWADPTAAEFQGHPHGFDHTLIYGFYEGAIAFIEPMVSFDFLASQQDFEGDFALPQSYAKPGLYPTRYRITYNEVTQTYTVALTDFWQP
;
A
#
# COMPACT_ATOMS: atom_id res chain seq x y z
N MET A 1 11.14 -9.54 9.45
CA MET A 1 10.21 -9.12 8.38
C MET A 1 10.99 -8.95 7.10
N ARG A 2 10.43 -9.34 5.96
CA ARG A 2 11.08 -9.23 4.66
C ARG A 2 10.04 -9.07 3.56
N SER A 3 10.43 -8.48 2.45
CA SER A 3 9.68 -8.54 1.20
C SER A 3 9.84 -9.92 0.52
N TYR A 4 8.96 -10.22 -0.42
CA TYR A 4 9.05 -11.41 -1.26
C TYR A 4 8.28 -11.25 -2.57
N VAL A 5 8.57 -12.17 -3.50
CA VAL A 5 7.79 -12.38 -4.72
C VAL A 5 7.46 -13.88 -4.79
N ALA A 6 6.21 -14.21 -5.10
CA ALA A 6 5.82 -15.57 -5.49
C ALA A 6 5.53 -15.59 -7.00
N LEU A 7 6.02 -16.63 -7.68
CA LEU A 7 5.81 -16.84 -9.10
C LEU A 7 5.04 -18.15 -9.33
N ASP A 8 4.30 -18.25 -10.43
CA ASP A 8 3.75 -19.51 -10.93
C ASP A 8 4.82 -20.37 -11.62
N ASP A 9 4.43 -21.56 -12.08
CA ASP A 9 5.31 -22.49 -12.82
C ASP A 9 5.79 -21.94 -14.18
N GLN A 10 5.20 -20.85 -14.66
CA GLN A 10 5.55 -20.15 -15.89
C GLN A 10 6.40 -18.88 -15.64
N ASN A 11 6.79 -18.62 -14.38
CA ASN A 11 7.48 -17.42 -13.91
C ASN A 11 6.65 -16.13 -13.99
N HIS A 12 5.32 -16.20 -14.06
CA HIS A 12 4.49 -15.01 -13.88
C HIS A 12 4.37 -14.66 -12.40
N PRO A 13 4.50 -13.38 -12.02
CA PRO A 13 4.29 -12.94 -10.65
C PRO A 13 2.85 -13.21 -10.23
N GLN A 14 2.69 -13.92 -9.13
CA GLN A 14 1.40 -14.17 -8.49
C GLN A 14 1.23 -13.26 -7.28
N GLU A 15 2.32 -12.97 -6.55
CA GLU A 15 2.28 -12.16 -5.36
C GLU A 15 3.54 -11.32 -5.19
N VAL A 16 3.36 -10.08 -4.71
CA VAL A 16 4.42 -9.19 -4.23
C VAL A 16 3.98 -8.63 -2.89
N GLY A 17 4.80 -8.75 -1.86
CA GLY A 17 4.38 -8.27 -0.54
C GLY A 17 5.43 -8.44 0.54
N VAL A 18 4.95 -8.38 1.78
CA VAL A 18 5.75 -8.58 2.98
C VAL A 18 5.30 -9.81 3.74
N ILE A 19 6.27 -10.51 4.33
CA ILE A 19 6.05 -11.65 5.22
C ILE A 19 6.82 -11.43 6.53
N PHE A 20 6.15 -11.68 7.64
CA PHE A 20 6.71 -11.53 8.98
C PHE A 20 6.15 -12.56 9.95
N THR A 21 6.95 -12.94 10.95
CA THR A 21 6.52 -13.90 11.98
C THR A 21 5.57 -13.23 12.96
N ALA A 22 4.73 -14.01 13.63
CA ALA A 22 3.91 -13.51 14.74
C ALA A 22 4.76 -12.88 15.85
N ALA A 23 5.96 -13.43 16.08
CA ALA A 23 6.92 -12.86 17.03
C ALA A 23 7.41 -11.45 16.63
N ALA A 24 7.33 -11.06 15.35
CA ALA A 24 7.71 -9.72 14.91
C ALA A 24 6.70 -8.65 15.35
N LEU A 25 5.48 -9.03 15.73
CA LEU A 25 4.49 -8.12 16.33
C LEU A 25 4.71 -7.93 17.85
N ALA A 26 5.59 -8.72 18.47
CA ALA A 26 5.94 -8.55 19.87
C ALA A 26 7.09 -7.54 20.02
N GLY A 27 6.89 -6.54 20.90
CA GLY A 27 7.93 -5.56 21.19
C GLY A 27 8.18 -4.56 20.05
N LEU A 28 7.14 -4.25 19.28
CA LEU A 28 7.21 -3.18 18.27
C LEU A 28 7.65 -1.85 18.91
N PRO A 29 8.38 -0.99 18.16
CA PRO A 29 8.79 0.31 18.63
C PRO A 29 7.60 1.16 19.11
N GLN A 30 7.85 1.98 20.14
CA GLN A 30 6.86 2.95 20.63
C GLN A 30 6.71 4.14 19.68
N ASP A 31 7.79 4.49 18.98
CA ASP A 31 7.80 5.52 17.95
C ASP A 31 7.58 4.90 16.58
N GLY A 32 7.01 5.68 15.64
CA GLY A 32 6.84 5.23 14.26
C GLY A 32 8.18 4.92 13.59
N THR A 33 8.20 3.88 12.76
CA THR A 33 9.40 3.45 12.04
C THR A 33 9.08 3.09 10.61
N GLU A 34 9.98 3.41 9.70
CA GLU A 34 9.90 3.02 8.29
C GLU A 34 10.99 1.99 7.98
N LEU A 35 10.62 0.92 7.27
CA LEU A 35 11.53 -0.07 6.72
C LEU A 35 11.44 -0.07 5.20
N LEU A 36 12.54 0.30 4.53
CA LEU A 36 12.66 0.16 3.09
C LEU A 36 13.10 -1.26 2.75
N LEU A 37 12.25 -1.98 2.02
CA LEU A 37 12.40 -3.38 1.68
C LEU A 37 12.58 -3.54 0.16
N PRO A 38 13.80 -3.75 -0.34
CA PRO A 38 14.02 -4.00 -1.77
C PRO A 38 13.33 -5.30 -2.18
N LEU A 39 12.84 -5.38 -3.42
CA LEU A 39 12.24 -6.59 -3.94
C LEU A 39 13.30 -7.54 -4.53
N PRO A 40 13.08 -8.87 -4.45
CA PRO A 40 13.80 -9.83 -5.28
C PRO A 40 13.72 -9.47 -6.76
N PHE A 41 14.78 -9.74 -7.54
CA PHE A 41 14.85 -9.40 -8.97
C PHE A 41 13.67 -9.95 -9.80
N GLN A 42 13.02 -11.02 -9.33
CA GLN A 42 11.82 -11.58 -9.93
C GLN A 42 10.65 -10.57 -10.02
N ALA A 43 10.65 -9.52 -9.19
CA ALA A 43 9.68 -8.43 -9.25
C ALA A 43 9.85 -7.51 -10.47
N GLU A 44 10.97 -7.55 -11.20
CA GLU A 44 11.25 -6.65 -12.33
C GLU A 44 10.21 -6.74 -13.47
N SER A 45 9.44 -7.83 -13.52
CA SER A 45 8.31 -7.98 -14.46
C SER A 45 7.03 -7.26 -14.01
N THR A 46 6.94 -6.88 -12.73
CA THR A 46 5.84 -6.11 -12.16
C THR A 46 6.11 -4.62 -12.24
N ALA A 47 5.07 -3.82 -12.04
CA ALA A 47 5.19 -2.38 -11.89
C ALA A 47 5.72 -1.94 -10.51
N ILE A 48 5.96 -2.88 -9.57
CA ILE A 48 6.41 -2.57 -8.22
C ILE A 48 7.93 -2.63 -8.17
N ASP A 49 8.55 -1.54 -7.74
CA ASP A 49 10.01 -1.40 -7.60
C ASP A 49 10.48 -1.86 -6.22
N HIS A 50 9.87 -1.33 -5.16
CA HIS A 50 10.20 -1.64 -3.77
C HIS A 50 9.00 -1.46 -2.86
N ILE A 51 9.13 -1.92 -1.61
CA ILE A 51 8.13 -1.70 -0.55
C ILE A 51 8.74 -0.83 0.53
N ALA A 52 8.05 0.22 0.97
CA ALA A 52 8.27 0.80 2.28
C ALA A 52 7.18 0.31 3.22
N LEU A 53 7.57 -0.16 4.40
CA LEU A 53 6.65 -0.51 5.46
C LEU A 53 6.77 0.51 6.58
N ASP A 54 5.68 1.18 6.89
CA ASP A 54 5.59 2.10 8.01
C ASP A 54 4.83 1.43 9.14
N TRP A 55 5.41 1.45 10.33
CA TRP A 55 4.72 1.15 11.57
C TRP A 55 4.20 2.46 12.17
N ARG A 56 2.89 2.52 12.39
CA ARG A 56 2.18 3.67 12.96
C ARG A 56 1.60 3.30 14.33
N PRO A 57 2.40 3.34 15.43
CA PRO A 57 1.94 2.89 16.75
C PRO A 57 0.82 3.74 17.36
N HIS A 58 0.61 4.94 16.83
CA HIS A 58 -0.40 5.89 17.28
C HIS A 58 -1.31 6.35 16.13
N GLY A 59 -1.31 5.58 15.04
CA GLY A 59 -2.04 5.93 13.83
C GLY A 59 -1.55 7.23 13.17
N HIS A 60 -2.39 7.78 12.30
CA HIS A 60 -2.21 9.08 11.66
C HIS A 60 -3.57 9.72 11.30
N PRO A 61 -3.61 11.01 10.93
CA PRO A 61 -4.84 11.64 10.45
C PRO A 61 -5.43 10.98 9.19
N PRO A 62 -6.76 10.99 9.01
CA PRO A 62 -7.77 11.46 9.95
C PRO A 62 -7.91 10.55 11.18
N GLU A 63 -7.70 11.10 12.37
CA GLU A 63 -7.64 10.37 13.64
C GLU A 63 -8.89 9.52 13.93
N PRO A 64 -10.13 9.93 13.60
CA PRO A 64 -11.30 9.08 13.81
C PRO A 64 -11.31 7.77 12.98
N ILE A 65 -10.46 7.69 11.95
CA ILE A 65 -10.44 6.59 10.98
C ILE A 65 -9.12 5.83 11.08
N TYR A 66 -7.99 6.53 11.03
CA TYR A 66 -6.65 5.94 11.04
C TYR A 66 -5.90 6.20 12.35
N GLY A 67 -6.58 6.56 13.44
CA GLY A 67 -5.95 6.87 14.72
C GLY A 67 -5.46 5.65 15.53
N ASP A 68 -5.86 4.43 15.15
CA ASP A 68 -5.42 3.21 15.82
C ASP A 68 -4.08 2.71 15.27
N ALA A 69 -3.41 1.83 16.01
CA ALA A 69 -2.11 1.32 15.60
C ALA A 69 -2.23 0.42 14.35
N HIS A 70 -1.45 0.70 13.32
CA HIS A 70 -1.53 -0.03 12.04
C HIS A 70 -0.20 0.00 11.28
N PHE A 71 -0.17 -0.73 10.17
CA PHE A 71 0.93 -0.72 9.21
C PHE A 71 0.47 -0.16 7.87
N ASP A 72 1.32 0.67 7.26
CA ASP A 72 1.18 1.19 5.90
C ASP A 72 2.16 0.43 5.01
N ILE A 73 1.67 -0.30 4.01
CA ILE A 73 2.51 -1.09 3.09
C ILE A 73 2.57 -0.36 1.75
N HIS A 74 3.48 0.61 1.60
CA HIS A 74 3.65 1.35 0.36
C HIS A 74 4.40 0.51 -0.68
N ALA A 75 3.69 -0.08 -1.64
CA ALA A 75 4.30 -0.72 -2.81
C ALA A 75 4.55 0.32 -3.91
N TYR A 76 5.77 0.85 -3.95
CA TYR A 76 6.13 1.93 -4.87
C TYR A 76 6.32 1.45 -6.31
N THR A 77 5.84 2.26 -7.26
CA THR A 77 6.05 2.10 -8.71
C THR A 77 7.06 3.12 -9.27
N ILE A 78 7.61 3.95 -8.40
CA ILE A 78 8.70 4.89 -8.66
C ILE A 78 9.98 4.34 -8.04
N SER A 79 11.12 4.76 -8.60
CA SER A 79 12.43 4.41 -8.05
C SER A 79 12.64 5.01 -6.66
N PRO A 80 13.59 4.47 -5.85
CA PRO A 80 13.94 5.07 -4.56
C PRO A 80 14.45 6.51 -4.69
N GLU A 81 15.11 6.86 -5.81
CA GLU A 81 15.57 8.22 -6.07
C GLU A 81 14.40 9.18 -6.32
N GLU A 82 13.46 8.80 -7.18
CA GLU A 82 12.23 9.58 -7.41
C GLU A 82 11.46 9.76 -6.10
N ARG A 83 11.35 8.69 -5.30
CA ARG A 83 10.72 8.72 -3.98
C ARG A 83 11.36 9.76 -3.06
N GLU A 84 12.67 9.69 -2.84
CA GLU A 84 13.38 10.63 -1.97
C GLU A 84 13.36 12.09 -2.47
N ALA A 85 13.11 12.30 -3.77
CA ALA A 85 12.98 13.63 -4.34
C ALA A 85 11.62 14.31 -4.08
N ILE A 86 10.59 13.56 -3.66
CA ILE A 86 9.26 14.11 -3.36
C ILE A 86 9.32 14.84 -2.02
N THR A 87 9.14 16.16 -2.07
CA THR A 87 9.17 17.01 -0.88
C THR A 87 7.79 17.37 -0.37
N ALA A 88 6.75 17.34 -1.23
CA ALA A 88 5.38 17.72 -0.92
C ALA A 88 5.26 19.10 -0.24
N GLN A 89 6.08 20.07 -0.67
CA GLN A 89 6.11 21.42 -0.12
C GLN A 89 6.48 22.46 -1.18
N GLY A 90 6.07 23.71 -0.96
CA GLY A 90 6.39 24.82 -1.86
C GLY A 90 5.92 24.56 -3.29
N ALA A 91 6.81 24.74 -4.28
CA ALA A 91 6.50 24.50 -5.69
C ALA A 91 6.23 23.02 -6.02
N ASP A 92 6.69 22.10 -5.17
CA ASP A 92 6.49 20.65 -5.35
C ASP A 92 5.04 20.23 -5.13
N LEU A 93 4.25 21.04 -4.41
CA LEU A 93 2.82 20.80 -4.21
C LEU A 93 2.03 20.79 -5.53
N GLU A 94 2.47 21.55 -6.54
CA GLU A 94 1.84 21.52 -7.86
C GLU A 94 1.97 20.14 -8.52
N LYS A 95 3.08 19.43 -8.24
CA LYS A 95 3.34 18.08 -8.73
C LYS A 95 2.59 17.03 -7.93
N ALA A 96 2.60 17.14 -6.60
CA ALA A 96 1.89 16.22 -5.71
C ALA A 96 0.37 16.25 -5.94
N TYR A 97 -0.21 17.45 -6.13
CA TYR A 97 -1.65 17.62 -6.36
C TYR A 97 -2.07 17.63 -7.83
N LYS A 98 -1.15 17.29 -8.76
CA LYS A 98 -1.50 17.17 -10.16
C LYS A 98 -2.49 16.01 -10.35
N THR A 99 -3.72 16.35 -10.70
CA THR A 99 -4.76 15.37 -11.01
C THR A 99 -4.34 14.49 -12.20
N PRO A 100 -4.36 13.14 -12.06
CA PRO A 100 -4.11 12.23 -13.17
C PRO A 100 -5.14 12.38 -14.29
N ALA A 101 -4.83 11.86 -15.48
CA ALA A 101 -5.85 11.68 -16.52
C ALA A 101 -6.94 10.70 -16.01
N PRO A 102 -8.23 10.88 -16.34
CA PRO A 102 -9.30 10.05 -15.80
C PRO A 102 -9.12 8.55 -15.98
N GLU A 103 -8.51 8.12 -17.08
CA GLU A 103 -8.19 6.73 -17.39
C GLU A 103 -7.16 6.10 -16.44
N TYR A 104 -6.38 6.92 -15.72
CA TYR A 104 -5.39 6.50 -14.72
C TYR A 104 -5.94 6.54 -13.29
N ILE A 105 -7.18 6.97 -13.09
CA ILE A 105 -7.81 7.04 -11.77
C ILE A 105 -8.65 5.76 -11.57
N PRO A 106 -8.41 4.99 -10.50
CA PRO A 106 -9.27 3.88 -10.12
C PRO A 106 -10.74 4.31 -9.99
N ALA A 107 -11.66 3.49 -10.47
CA ALA A 107 -13.08 3.84 -10.43
C ALA A 107 -13.56 4.15 -9.00
N GLY A 108 -14.18 5.32 -8.81
CA GLY A 108 -14.72 5.76 -7.52
C GLY A 108 -13.72 6.45 -6.59
N TYR A 109 -12.41 6.35 -6.86
CA TYR A 109 -11.39 6.98 -6.02
C TYR A 109 -11.37 8.50 -6.18
N VAL A 110 -11.16 9.19 -5.05
CA VAL A 110 -11.02 10.65 -5.01
C VAL A 110 -9.76 11.03 -4.23
N MET A 111 -9.18 12.17 -4.58
CA MET A 111 -8.06 12.73 -3.83
C MET A 111 -8.52 13.12 -2.42
N ALA A 112 -7.82 12.63 -1.40
CA ALA A 112 -8.06 13.06 -0.03
C ALA A 112 -7.58 14.51 0.15
N PRO A 113 -8.35 15.37 0.85
CA PRO A 113 -7.93 16.75 1.13
C PRO A 113 -6.61 16.79 1.92
N ASP A 114 -5.74 17.73 1.57
CA ASP A 114 -4.48 18.00 2.28
C ASP A 114 -3.59 16.75 2.51
N SER A 115 -3.62 15.81 1.56
CA SER A 115 -3.02 14.48 1.71
C SER A 115 -1.64 14.32 1.08
N ALA A 116 -1.03 15.39 0.57
CA ALA A 116 0.31 15.31 -0.01
C ALA A 116 1.37 15.13 1.09
N GLU A 117 2.10 14.02 1.04
CA GLU A 117 3.16 13.69 2.01
C GLU A 117 4.54 13.59 1.34
N PRO A 118 5.63 14.00 2.03
CA PRO A 118 6.99 13.81 1.54
C PRO A 118 7.26 12.33 1.28
N ARG A 119 8.04 12.06 0.22
CA ARG A 119 8.36 10.70 -0.25
C ARG A 119 7.17 9.89 -0.77
N MET A 120 6.00 10.50 -0.91
CA MET A 120 4.77 9.79 -1.27
C MET A 120 4.05 10.47 -2.44
N GLY A 121 3.59 11.71 -2.25
CA GLY A 121 2.62 12.37 -3.12
C GLY A 121 1.25 12.46 -2.45
N ALA A 122 0.20 12.75 -3.23
CA ALA A 122 -1.16 12.88 -2.71
C ALA A 122 -1.85 11.52 -2.62
N HIS A 123 -2.54 11.28 -1.50
CA HIS A 123 -3.29 10.04 -1.27
C HIS A 123 -4.70 10.13 -1.83
N TRP A 124 -5.18 9.01 -2.38
CA TRP A 124 -6.49 8.85 -2.96
C TRP A 124 -7.17 7.61 -2.38
N ALA A 125 -8.44 7.76 -2.04
CA ALA A 125 -9.23 6.72 -1.38
C ALA A 125 -10.62 6.59 -2.03
N ASP A 126 -11.25 5.43 -1.86
CA ASP A 126 -12.67 5.23 -2.15
C ASP A 126 -13.51 5.82 -0.99
N PRO A 127 -14.28 6.90 -1.21
CA PRO A 127 -15.07 7.53 -0.15
C PRO A 127 -16.25 6.65 0.31
N THR A 128 -16.52 5.53 -0.39
CA THR A 128 -17.54 4.54 -0.02
C THR A 128 -16.99 3.36 0.76
N ALA A 129 -15.66 3.29 0.94
CA ALA A 129 -15.00 2.22 1.69
C ALA A 129 -15.48 2.14 3.15
N ALA A 130 -15.39 0.95 3.74
CA ALA A 130 -16.05 0.60 5.00
C ALA A 130 -15.60 1.48 6.17
N GLU A 131 -14.34 1.92 6.18
CA GLU A 131 -13.76 2.82 7.18
C GLU A 131 -14.44 4.20 7.20
N PHE A 132 -15.09 4.61 6.10
CA PHE A 132 -15.87 5.86 6.02
C PHE A 132 -17.35 5.68 6.36
N GLN A 133 -17.84 4.44 6.56
CA GLN A 133 -19.27 4.13 6.72
C GLN A 133 -19.73 3.97 8.19
N GLY A 134 -18.96 4.46 9.16
CA GLY A 134 -19.42 4.60 10.55
C GLY A 134 -18.98 3.52 11.53
N HIS A 135 -17.79 2.94 11.34
CA HIS A 135 -17.11 2.26 12.43
C HIS A 135 -16.72 3.30 13.50
N PRO A 136 -17.12 3.11 14.78
CA PRO A 136 -16.99 4.17 15.76
C PRO A 136 -15.53 4.61 15.96
N HIS A 137 -14.53 3.74 15.82
CA HIS A 137 -13.10 4.08 15.96
C HIS A 137 -12.23 3.07 15.20
N GLY A 138 -11.82 3.37 13.97
CA GLY A 138 -10.81 2.56 13.27
C GLY A 138 -11.27 1.81 12.01
N PHE A 139 -10.31 1.09 11.42
CA PHE A 139 -10.46 0.25 10.24
C PHE A 139 -9.73 -1.09 10.48
N ASP A 140 -10.14 -2.16 9.79
CA ASP A 140 -9.44 -3.44 9.83
C ASP A 140 -8.33 -3.49 8.79
N HIS A 141 -8.69 -3.15 7.55
CA HIS A 141 -7.78 -3.02 6.43
C HIS A 141 -8.41 -2.11 5.38
N THR A 142 -7.59 -1.45 4.58
CA THR A 142 -8.03 -0.65 3.42
C THR A 142 -6.96 -0.68 2.32
N LEU A 143 -7.29 -0.14 1.16
CA LEU A 143 -6.36 0.03 0.05
C LEU A 143 -6.46 1.46 -0.48
N ILE A 144 -5.34 2.18 -0.43
CA ILE A 144 -5.22 3.53 -0.96
C ILE A 144 -4.19 3.59 -2.09
N TYR A 145 -4.32 4.62 -2.92
CA TYR A 145 -3.36 4.91 -3.98
C TYR A 145 -2.65 6.23 -3.69
N GLY A 146 -1.35 6.25 -3.95
CA GLY A 146 -0.56 7.47 -3.99
C GLY A 146 -0.36 7.94 -5.41
N PHE A 147 -0.50 9.23 -5.65
CA PHE A 147 -0.21 9.84 -6.95
C PHE A 147 0.83 10.95 -6.83
N TYR A 148 1.72 11.01 -7.82
CA TYR A 148 2.69 12.08 -7.99
C TYR A 148 2.89 12.38 -9.47
N GLU A 149 2.91 13.67 -9.83
CA GLU A 149 2.97 14.17 -11.22
C GLU A 149 1.89 13.62 -12.17
N GLY A 150 0.76 13.15 -11.61
CA GLY A 150 -0.37 12.59 -12.36
C GLY A 150 -0.22 11.12 -12.74
N ALA A 151 0.70 10.39 -12.11
CA ALA A 151 0.87 8.94 -12.23
C ALA A 151 0.83 8.29 -10.83
N ILE A 152 0.50 7.00 -10.78
CA ILE A 152 0.56 6.22 -9.54
C ILE A 152 2.01 6.23 -9.06
N ALA A 153 2.23 6.61 -7.81
CA ALA A 153 3.52 6.55 -7.11
C ALA A 153 3.61 5.27 -6.27
N PHE A 154 2.50 4.85 -5.64
CA PHE A 154 2.42 3.61 -4.88
C PHE A 154 0.98 3.07 -4.81
N ILE A 155 0.87 1.79 -4.48
CA ILE A 155 -0.37 1.11 -4.06
C ILE A 155 -0.16 0.69 -2.60
N GLU A 156 -1.11 1.00 -1.73
CA GLU A 156 -0.92 0.86 -0.28
C GLU A 156 -2.07 0.09 0.36
N PRO A 157 -1.88 -1.20 0.63
CA PRO A 157 -2.63 -1.89 1.66
C PRO A 157 -2.25 -1.31 3.02
N MET A 158 -3.24 -0.87 3.79
CA MET A 158 -3.09 -0.60 5.21
C MET A 158 -3.76 -1.72 5.99
N VAL A 159 -3.20 -2.12 7.12
CA VAL A 159 -3.80 -3.13 8.01
C VAL A 159 -3.62 -2.77 9.47
N SER A 160 -4.70 -2.83 10.24
CA SER A 160 -4.65 -2.55 11.67
C SER A 160 -3.95 -3.66 12.43
N PHE A 161 -3.30 -3.28 13.53
CA PHE A 161 -2.66 -4.22 14.43
C PHE A 161 -3.70 -5.22 14.98
N ASP A 162 -4.90 -4.75 15.29
CA ASP A 162 -5.99 -5.56 15.84
C ASP A 162 -6.50 -6.60 14.82
N PHE A 163 -6.59 -6.24 13.53
CA PHE A 163 -6.92 -7.20 12.48
C PHE A 163 -5.88 -8.33 12.41
N LEU A 164 -4.58 -7.98 12.37
CA LEU A 164 -3.50 -8.97 12.40
C LEU A 164 -3.57 -9.83 13.66
N ALA A 165 -3.76 -9.24 14.84
CA ALA A 165 -3.85 -9.96 16.11
C ALA A 165 -5.04 -10.93 16.17
N SER A 166 -6.12 -10.64 15.44
CA SER A 166 -7.28 -11.53 15.31
C SER A 166 -7.01 -12.80 14.50
N GLN A 167 -5.91 -12.82 13.73
CA GLN A 167 -5.52 -13.92 12.84
C GLN A 167 -6.59 -14.29 11.80
N GLN A 168 -7.46 -13.33 11.46
CA GLN A 168 -8.39 -13.47 10.37
C GLN A 168 -7.68 -13.30 9.04
N ASP A 169 -8.14 -14.05 8.04
CA ASP A 169 -7.70 -13.91 6.67
C ASP A 169 -8.64 -12.96 5.91
N PHE A 170 -8.06 -12.16 5.03
CA PHE A 170 -8.75 -11.37 4.03
C PHE A 170 -8.14 -11.63 2.65
N GLU A 171 -8.99 -11.71 1.63
CA GLU A 171 -8.59 -11.65 0.24
C GLU A 171 -9.72 -10.98 -0.57
N GLY A 172 -9.36 -10.01 -1.41
CA GLY A 172 -10.35 -9.30 -2.21
C GLY A 172 -9.78 -8.55 -3.40
N ASP A 173 -10.68 -8.20 -4.31
CA ASP A 173 -10.40 -7.27 -5.41
C ASP A 173 -10.40 -5.82 -4.88
N PHE A 174 -9.79 -4.92 -5.65
CA PHE A 174 -9.88 -3.47 -5.44
C PHE A 174 -10.16 -2.75 -6.76
N ALA A 175 -10.59 -1.50 -6.70
CA ALA A 175 -10.88 -0.73 -7.91
C ALA A 175 -9.59 -0.50 -8.72
N LEU A 176 -9.65 -0.75 -10.03
CA LEU A 176 -8.52 -0.59 -10.94
C LEU A 176 -8.71 0.63 -11.84
N PRO A 177 -7.63 1.32 -12.24
CA PRO A 177 -7.69 2.28 -13.33
C PRO A 177 -7.95 1.56 -14.66
N GLN A 178 -8.40 2.32 -15.67
CA GLN A 178 -8.64 1.76 -17.01
C GLN A 178 -7.34 1.49 -17.77
N SER A 179 -6.29 2.26 -17.45
CA SER A 179 -4.95 2.13 -18.02
C SER A 179 -3.91 2.67 -17.03
N TYR A 180 -2.64 2.48 -17.33
CA TYR A 180 -1.53 2.91 -16.48
C TYR A 180 -0.53 3.74 -17.29
N ALA A 181 0.00 4.79 -16.67
CA ALA A 181 0.97 5.66 -17.33
C ALA A 181 2.34 4.97 -17.55
N LYS A 182 2.68 4.01 -16.69
CA LYS A 182 3.91 3.21 -16.78
C LYS A 182 3.58 1.78 -17.21
N PRO A 183 4.40 1.14 -18.06
CA PRO A 183 4.23 -0.26 -18.39
C PRO A 183 4.65 -1.15 -17.21
N GLY A 184 4.03 -2.33 -17.10
CA GLY A 184 4.36 -3.34 -16.11
C GLY A 184 3.16 -4.23 -15.83
N LEU A 185 3.39 -5.33 -15.12
CA LEU A 185 2.29 -6.10 -14.54
C LEU A 185 1.80 -5.41 -13.27
N TYR A 186 0.51 -5.14 -13.19
CA TYR A 186 -0.12 -4.51 -12.02
C TYR A 186 -0.99 -5.52 -11.28
N PRO A 187 -1.07 -5.44 -9.94
CA PRO A 187 -1.93 -6.32 -9.17
C PRO A 187 -3.39 -5.95 -9.37
N THR A 188 -4.28 -6.94 -9.25
CA THR A 188 -5.73 -6.73 -9.29
C THR A 188 -6.42 -7.07 -7.97
N ARG A 189 -5.70 -7.73 -7.05
CA ARG A 189 -6.18 -8.19 -5.75
C ARG A 189 -5.16 -7.95 -4.66
N TYR A 190 -5.58 -8.05 -3.41
CA TYR A 190 -4.67 -8.11 -2.28
C TYR A 190 -5.18 -9.07 -1.21
N ARG A 191 -4.26 -9.54 -0.37
CA ARG A 191 -4.56 -10.44 0.72
C ARG A 191 -3.80 -10.10 1.98
N ILE A 192 -4.42 -10.44 3.10
CA ILE A 192 -3.83 -10.43 4.44
C ILE A 192 -4.11 -11.81 5.02
N THR A 193 -3.07 -12.61 5.29
CA THR A 193 -3.27 -13.99 5.75
C THR A 193 -2.34 -14.36 6.90
N TYR A 194 -2.79 -15.30 7.73
CA TYR A 194 -1.99 -15.91 8.79
C TYR A 194 -1.81 -17.42 8.56
N ASN A 195 -0.56 -17.88 8.51
CA ASN A 195 -0.24 -19.29 8.45
C ASN A 195 0.08 -19.82 9.86
N GLU A 196 -0.80 -20.66 10.41
CA GLU A 196 -0.64 -21.23 11.76
C GLU A 196 0.61 -22.11 11.91
N VAL A 197 0.99 -22.85 10.86
CA VAL A 197 2.09 -23.81 10.88
C VAL A 197 3.43 -23.09 10.96
N THR A 198 3.61 -22.05 10.15
CA THR A 198 4.85 -21.24 10.13
C THR A 198 4.79 -20.05 11.09
N GLN A 199 3.62 -19.77 11.66
CA GLN A 199 3.33 -18.60 12.50
C GLN A 199 3.73 -17.30 11.80
N THR A 200 3.29 -17.12 10.56
CA THR A 200 3.64 -15.96 9.72
C THR A 200 2.42 -15.25 9.18
N TYR A 201 2.44 -13.93 9.25
CA TYR A 201 1.53 -13.06 8.53
C TYR A 201 2.09 -12.72 7.15
N THR A 202 1.20 -12.58 6.18
CA THR A 202 1.47 -12.10 4.83
C THR A 202 0.54 -10.93 4.53
N VAL A 203 1.08 -9.83 4.02
CA VAL A 203 0.32 -8.77 3.38
C VAL A 203 0.87 -8.62 1.96
N ALA A 204 0.05 -8.89 0.95
CA ALA A 204 0.52 -8.97 -0.42
C ALA A 204 -0.50 -8.46 -1.42
N LEU A 205 0.02 -7.80 -2.46
CA LEU A 205 -0.67 -7.54 -3.72
C LEU A 205 -0.58 -8.83 -4.55
N THR A 206 -1.67 -9.20 -5.22
CA THR A 206 -1.82 -10.48 -5.91
C THR A 206 -2.51 -10.33 -7.27
N ASP A 207 -2.50 -11.41 -8.05
CA ASP A 207 -3.10 -11.52 -9.38
C ASP A 207 -2.59 -10.43 -10.34
N PHE A 208 -1.30 -10.52 -10.67
CA PHE A 208 -0.65 -9.55 -11.55
C PHE A 208 -1.02 -9.77 -13.01
N TRP A 209 -1.46 -8.70 -13.67
CA TRP A 209 -1.92 -8.72 -15.06
C TRP A 209 -1.38 -7.51 -15.83
N GLN A 210 -1.26 -7.68 -17.16
CA GLN A 210 -0.89 -6.61 -18.08
C GLN A 210 -2.15 -6.03 -18.77
N PRO A 211 -2.54 -4.79 -18.45
CA PRO A 211 -3.65 -4.10 -19.10
C PRO A 211 -3.44 -3.78 -20.57
#